data_AF-A0A9P8NBS7-F1
#
_entry.id   AF-A0A9P8NBS7-F1
#
_cell.length_a   1.000
_cell.length_b   1.000
_cell.length_c   1.000
_cell.angle_alpha   90.00
_cell.angle_beta   90.00
_cell.angle_gamma   90.00
#
_symmetry.space_group_name_H-M   'P 1'
#
loop_
_entity.id
_entity.type
_entity.pdbx_description
1 polymer ?
#
loop_
_entity_poly.entity_id
_entity_poly.type
_entity_poly.pdbx_seq_one_letter_code
_entity_poly.pdbx_strand_id
1 'polypeptide(L)'
;MLSSLSLEELISWSVSGSDERGFMLSVNATCKKLAQLVAAVNARRHEDYVEVACYNGPRKYVLVESAAAIHFLEELVATNQDFQGSVRVKAELARGLNWCDPVVHLKTCIETQSYDGPISTGTYTKTGVFEQAVGRLTERLPECAWLEAGHGSSAVQILRDFHGTSAEQQIVSLQLTTPNLMCLLSGLTADLCNSNYQFHSGGFQRAQKGYILLMLPPY
;
A
#
# COMPACT_ATOMS: atom_id res chain seq x y z
N MET A 1 -38.71 22.86 -2.23
CA MET A 1 -38.15 24.09 -2.83
C MET A 1 -36.87 24.39 -2.06
N LEU A 2 -35.74 23.88 -2.56
CA LEU A 2 -34.42 24.05 -1.98
C LEU A 2 -33.73 25.16 -2.79
N SER A 3 -33.44 26.29 -2.15
CA SER A 3 -32.61 27.38 -2.69
C SER A 3 -31.33 27.44 -1.84
N SER A 4 -30.23 26.89 -2.37
CA SER A 4 -29.09 27.67 -2.88
C SER A 4 -28.34 28.44 -1.79
N LEU A 5 -27.35 27.78 -1.20
CA LEU A 5 -26.19 28.46 -0.61
C LEU A 5 -24.92 27.93 -1.29
N SER A 6 -24.06 28.89 -1.59
CA SER A 6 -23.03 28.93 -2.62
C SER A 6 -21.76 28.16 -2.28
N LEU A 7 -21.10 27.71 -3.35
CA LEU A 7 -19.87 26.91 -3.45
C LEU A 7 -18.58 27.69 -3.09
N GLU A 8 -18.62 28.63 -2.14
CA GLU A 8 -17.48 29.52 -1.82
C GLU A 8 -17.03 29.49 -0.36
N GLU A 9 -16.72 28.31 0.16
CA GLU A 9 -15.74 28.18 1.25
C GLU A 9 -14.66 27.18 0.81
N LEU A 10 -13.88 27.62 -0.18
CA LEU A 10 -12.59 27.05 -0.54
C LEU A 10 -11.63 27.29 0.62
N ILE A 11 -11.62 26.36 1.56
CA ILE A 11 -10.56 26.26 2.56
C ILE A 11 -9.27 25.89 1.81
N SER A 12 -8.44 26.88 1.51
CA SER A 12 -7.07 26.64 1.07
C SER A 12 -6.25 26.18 2.27
N TRP A 13 -5.80 24.93 2.25
CA TRP A 13 -4.62 24.52 3.02
C TRP A 13 -3.55 24.14 2.01
N SER A 14 -2.50 24.96 1.93
CA SER A 14 -1.25 24.57 1.29
C SER A 14 -0.55 23.58 2.22
N VAL A 15 -0.36 22.35 1.77
CA VAL A 15 0.52 21.40 2.45
C VAL A 15 1.96 21.83 2.12
N SER A 16 2.68 22.25 3.16
CA SER A 16 4.10 22.60 3.04
C SER A 16 4.93 21.36 2.73
N GLY A 17 5.34 21.23 1.46
CA GLY A 17 6.30 20.21 1.01
C GLY A 17 6.11 19.86 -0.46
N SER A 18 6.50 20.79 -1.35
CA SER A 18 6.35 20.81 -2.82
C SER A 18 4.90 20.76 -3.33
N ASP A 19 4.48 21.80 -4.08
CA ASP A 19 3.18 21.85 -4.78
C ASP A 19 3.07 20.83 -5.94
N GLU A 20 4.14 20.09 -6.22
CA GLU A 20 4.16 19.12 -7.31
C GLU A 20 3.74 17.73 -6.84
N ARG A 21 2.56 17.31 -7.28
CA ARG A 21 2.09 15.93 -7.16
C ARG A 21 2.92 15.05 -8.10
N GLY A 22 3.60 14.03 -7.57
CA GLY A 22 4.36 13.06 -8.36
C GLY A 22 3.47 12.29 -9.35
N PHE A 23 4.00 12.01 -10.54
CA PHE A 23 3.37 11.25 -11.62
C PHE A 23 3.93 9.84 -11.64
N MET A 24 3.06 8.84 -11.73
CA MET A 24 3.45 7.43 -11.82
C MET A 24 3.26 6.92 -13.25
N LEU A 25 4.22 6.12 -13.72
CA LEU A 25 4.20 5.54 -15.06
C LEU A 25 4.48 4.04 -14.97
N SER A 26 3.50 3.24 -15.38
CA SER A 26 3.67 1.79 -15.52
C SER A 26 4.52 1.51 -16.75
N VAL A 27 5.61 0.75 -16.60
CA VAL A 27 6.55 0.41 -17.66
C VAL A 27 6.67 -1.10 -17.82
N ASN A 28 6.46 -1.58 -19.04
CA ASN A 28 6.74 -2.95 -19.43
C ASN A 28 7.98 -3.01 -20.33
N ALA A 29 9.09 -3.56 -19.81
CA ALA A 29 10.38 -3.60 -20.51
C ALA A 29 11.26 -4.74 -19.97
N THR A 30 12.41 -5.01 -20.60
CA THR A 30 13.47 -5.82 -19.96
C THR A 30 14.26 -4.96 -18.98
N CYS A 31 14.89 -5.57 -17.96
CA CYS A 31 15.74 -4.85 -17.00
C CYS A 31 16.81 -3.99 -17.70
N LYS A 32 17.46 -4.51 -18.76
CA LYS A 32 18.43 -3.76 -19.57
C LYS A 32 17.81 -2.53 -20.23
N LYS A 33 16.61 -2.66 -20.84
CA LYS A 33 15.92 -1.54 -21.50
C LYS A 33 15.41 -0.52 -20.50
N LEU A 34 14.94 -0.96 -19.32
CA LEU A 34 14.55 -0.07 -18.22
C LEU A 34 15.75 0.78 -17.77
N ALA A 35 16.89 0.16 -17.50
CA ALA A 35 18.10 0.87 -17.08
C ALA A 35 18.58 1.89 -18.12
N GLN A 36 18.53 1.53 -19.41
CA GLN A 36 18.84 2.46 -20.51
C GLN A 36 17.88 3.65 -20.57
N LEU A 37 16.58 3.41 -20.37
CA LEU A 37 15.56 4.44 -20.39
C LEU A 37 15.73 5.42 -19.22
N VAL A 38 15.88 4.91 -18.01
CA VAL A 38 16.09 5.73 -16.79
C VAL A 38 17.37 6.55 -16.91
N ALA A 39 18.47 5.95 -17.37
CA ALA A 39 19.72 6.67 -17.57
C ALA A 39 19.59 7.78 -18.63
N ALA A 40 18.86 7.54 -19.73
CA ALA A 40 18.66 8.53 -20.79
C ALA A 40 17.85 9.74 -20.32
N VAL A 41 16.86 9.53 -19.44
CA VAL A 41 16.08 10.61 -18.84
C VAL A 41 16.91 11.39 -17.83
N ASN A 42 17.58 10.70 -16.90
CA ASN A 42 18.33 11.34 -15.81
C ASN A 42 19.60 12.04 -16.31
N ALA A 43 20.17 11.62 -17.44
CA ALA A 43 21.29 12.32 -18.07
C ALA A 43 20.91 13.69 -18.65
N ARG A 44 19.63 13.96 -18.88
CA ARG A 44 19.13 15.20 -19.50
C ARG A 44 18.46 16.15 -18.52
N ARG A 45 18.18 15.70 -17.30
CA ARG A 45 17.45 16.45 -16.27
C ARG A 45 18.31 16.47 -15.01
N HIS A 46 18.90 17.63 -14.70
CA HIS A 46 19.76 17.81 -13.53
C HIS A 46 18.98 17.91 -12.21
N GLU A 47 17.69 18.28 -12.27
CA GLU A 47 16.84 18.52 -11.09
C GLU A 47 15.66 17.53 -10.98
N ASP A 48 15.20 16.94 -12.08
CA ASP A 48 14.10 15.94 -12.11
C ASP A 48 14.66 14.55 -12.49
N TYR A 49 14.92 13.68 -11.51
CA TYR A 49 15.44 12.34 -11.79
C TYR A 49 14.33 11.30 -11.69
N VAL A 50 14.12 10.51 -12.75
CA VAL A 50 13.17 9.41 -12.73
C VAL A 50 13.74 8.25 -11.93
N GLU A 51 12.93 7.72 -11.03
CA GLU A 51 13.27 6.55 -10.22
C GLU A 51 12.26 5.42 -10.35
N VAL A 52 12.74 4.19 -10.09
CA VAL A 52 11.88 3.00 -10.09
C VAL A 52 11.16 2.91 -8.75
N ALA A 53 9.86 3.17 -8.77
CA ALA A 53 9.00 3.09 -7.60
C ALA A 53 8.71 1.65 -7.16
N CYS A 54 8.42 0.78 -8.12
CA CYS A 54 8.03 -0.60 -7.80
C CYS A 54 8.44 -1.60 -8.87
N TYR A 55 8.81 -2.79 -8.41
CA TYR A 55 9.09 -3.97 -9.23
C TYR A 55 7.89 -4.91 -9.18
N ASN A 56 6.91 -4.70 -10.08
CA ASN A 56 5.68 -5.49 -10.17
C ASN A 56 5.84 -6.83 -10.94
N GLY A 57 7.05 -7.16 -11.40
CA GLY A 57 7.38 -8.42 -12.05
C GLY A 57 8.64 -8.34 -12.93
N PRO A 58 9.06 -9.45 -13.56
CA PRO A 58 10.33 -9.53 -14.30
C PRO A 58 10.43 -8.60 -15.51
N ARG A 59 9.28 -8.06 -15.96
CA ARG A 59 9.18 -7.05 -17.02
C ARG A 59 8.17 -5.96 -16.70
N LYS A 60 7.77 -5.79 -15.43
CA LYS A 60 6.74 -4.82 -15.04
C LYS A 60 7.29 -3.95 -13.92
N TYR A 61 7.40 -2.66 -14.20
CA TYR A 61 7.97 -1.68 -13.30
C TYR A 61 7.01 -0.51 -13.20
N VAL A 62 7.13 0.26 -12.12
CA VAL A 62 6.47 1.55 -11.99
C VAL A 62 7.57 2.58 -11.79
N LEU A 63 7.58 3.63 -12.60
CA LEU A 63 8.44 4.78 -12.45
C LEU A 63 7.65 5.92 -11.82
N VAL A 64 8.30 6.82 -11.10
CA VAL A 64 7.67 8.05 -10.62
C VAL A 64 8.64 9.21 -10.74
N GLU A 65 8.10 10.39 -11.09
CA GLU A 65 8.77 11.69 -10.97
C GLU A 65 7.77 12.85 -11.24
N SER A 66 8.25 14.07 -11.40
CA SER A 66 7.47 15.23 -11.86
C SER A 66 6.76 14.99 -13.19
N ALA A 67 5.72 15.81 -13.45
CA ALA A 67 4.95 15.76 -14.69
C ALA A 67 5.85 15.89 -15.92
N ALA A 68 6.82 16.79 -15.84
CA ALA A 68 7.72 17.11 -16.94
C ALA A 68 8.64 15.94 -17.27
N ALA A 69 9.15 15.24 -16.25
CA ALA A 69 10.01 14.08 -16.42
C ALA A 69 9.23 12.88 -16.99
N ILE A 70 8.01 12.62 -16.50
CA ILE A 70 7.17 11.54 -17.03
C ILE A 70 6.72 11.82 -18.47
N HIS A 71 6.32 13.06 -18.80
CA HIS A 71 5.99 13.42 -20.17
C HIS A 71 7.19 13.29 -21.12
N PHE A 72 8.38 13.73 -20.68
CA PHE A 72 9.60 13.55 -21.47
C PHE A 72 9.92 12.06 -21.68
N LEU A 73 9.70 11.22 -20.67
CA LEU A 73 9.89 9.79 -20.79
C LEU A 73 8.91 9.16 -21.80
N GLU A 74 7.63 9.55 -21.77
CA GLU A 74 6.64 9.11 -22.76
C GLU A 74 7.04 9.52 -24.18
N GLU A 75 7.49 10.77 -24.37
CA GLU A 75 8.00 11.27 -25.65
C GLU A 75 9.23 10.48 -26.11
N LEU A 76 10.18 10.21 -25.21
CA LEU A 76 11.39 9.44 -25.52
C LEU A 76 11.05 8.01 -25.98
N VAL A 77 10.09 7.35 -25.32
CA VAL A 77 9.61 6.02 -25.72
C VAL A 77 8.89 6.06 -27.07
N ALA A 78 8.13 7.13 -27.34
CA ALA A 78 7.41 7.30 -28.59
C ALA A 78 8.33 7.62 -29.78
N THR A 79 9.43 8.36 -29.57
CA THR A 79 10.26 8.91 -30.64
C THR A 79 11.55 8.13 -30.89
N ASN A 80 12.11 7.46 -29.89
CA ASN A 80 13.35 6.71 -30.04
C ASN A 80 13.10 5.26 -30.49
N GLN A 81 13.64 4.93 -31.67
CA GLN A 81 13.53 3.59 -32.27
C GLN A 81 14.06 2.47 -31.36
N ASP A 82 15.03 2.75 -30.48
CA ASP A 82 15.55 1.76 -29.54
C ASP A 82 14.53 1.31 -28.50
N PHE A 83 13.50 2.13 -28.23
CA PHE A 83 12.46 1.84 -27.23
C PHE A 83 11.13 1.41 -27.86
N GLN A 84 10.86 1.82 -29.10
CA GLN A 84 9.67 1.43 -29.84
C GLN A 84 9.52 -0.10 -29.91
N GLY A 85 8.34 -0.61 -29.54
CA GLY A 85 8.01 -2.05 -29.53
C GLY A 85 8.62 -2.87 -28.38
N SER A 86 9.70 -2.41 -27.75
CA SER A 86 10.39 -3.09 -26.64
C SER A 86 10.05 -2.54 -25.26
N VAL A 87 9.60 -1.29 -25.20
CA VAL A 87 9.12 -0.62 -23.99
C VAL A 87 7.67 -0.21 -24.23
N ARG A 88 6.78 -0.56 -23.30
CA ARG A 88 5.40 -0.05 -23.27
C ARG A 88 5.20 0.73 -21.99
N VAL A 89 4.65 1.93 -22.11
CA VAL A 89 4.36 2.80 -20.98
C VAL A 89 2.86 3.06 -20.88
N LYS A 90 2.35 3.21 -19.66
CA LYS A 90 0.97 3.60 -19.39
C LYS A 90 0.95 4.55 -18.20
N ALA A 91 0.54 5.79 -18.41
CA ALA A 91 0.37 6.77 -17.33
C ALA A 91 -0.63 6.24 -16.30
N GLU A 92 -0.22 6.21 -15.03
CA GLU A 92 -1.09 5.92 -13.91
C GLU A 92 -1.42 7.26 -13.23
N LEU A 93 -2.69 7.68 -13.35
CA LEU A 93 -3.19 8.96 -12.83
C LEU A 93 -3.35 8.92 -11.30
N ALA A 94 -2.24 8.92 -10.57
CA ALA A 94 -2.24 9.23 -9.14
C ALA A 94 -2.68 10.68 -8.86
N ARG A 95 -2.52 11.58 -9.84
CA ARG A 95 -2.85 13.02 -9.74
C ARG A 95 -4.32 13.30 -9.43
N GLY A 96 -5.22 12.44 -9.92
CA GLY A 96 -6.67 12.55 -9.70
C GLY A 96 -7.15 11.96 -8.38
N LEU A 97 -6.25 11.36 -7.59
CA LEU A 97 -6.59 10.83 -6.28
C LEU A 97 -6.49 11.96 -5.25
N ASN A 98 -7.53 12.06 -4.43
CA ASN A 98 -7.46 12.84 -3.21
C ASN A 98 -6.84 11.94 -2.14
N TRP A 99 -5.61 12.24 -1.76
CA TRP A 99 -4.92 11.54 -0.69
C TRP A 99 -5.47 12.02 0.64
N CYS A 100 -5.99 11.08 1.42
CA CYS A 100 -6.45 11.33 2.78
C CYS A 100 -5.41 10.82 3.77
N ASP A 101 -5.29 11.49 4.92
CA ASP A 101 -4.48 10.99 6.00
C ASP A 101 -5.00 9.63 6.49
N PRO A 102 -4.10 8.67 6.74
CA PRO A 102 -4.52 7.36 7.18
C PRO A 102 -5.07 7.42 8.60
N VAL A 103 -6.29 6.92 8.79
CA VAL A 103 -6.94 6.82 10.11
C VAL A 103 -6.33 5.69 10.96
N VAL A 104 -5.75 4.69 10.30
CA VAL A 104 -5.02 3.58 10.92
C VAL A 104 -3.54 3.80 10.70
N HIS A 105 -2.74 3.49 11.72
CA HIS A 105 -1.29 3.62 11.64
C HIS A 105 -0.71 2.76 10.51
N LEU A 106 -0.08 3.39 9.52
CA LEU A 106 0.55 2.70 8.40
C LEU A 106 2.06 2.72 8.57
N LYS A 107 2.70 1.55 8.45
CA LYS A 107 4.16 1.45 8.41
C LYS A 107 4.63 1.08 7.01
N THR A 108 5.51 1.92 6.49
CA THR A 108 6.18 1.69 5.20
C THR A 108 7.34 0.72 5.37
N CYS A 109 7.60 -0.08 4.34
CA CYS A 109 8.78 -0.96 4.28
C CYS A 109 10.09 -0.20 3.98
N ILE A 110 10.05 1.13 3.87
CA ILE A 110 11.20 1.94 3.50
C ILE A 110 12.26 1.91 4.61
N GLU A 111 13.52 1.85 4.19
CA GLU A 111 14.70 1.67 5.04
C GLU A 111 14.91 2.80 6.05
N THR A 112 14.56 4.03 5.69
CA THR A 112 15.04 5.22 6.42
C THR A 112 14.02 5.95 7.28
N GLN A 113 12.72 5.67 7.21
CA GLN A 113 11.73 6.42 8.01
C GLN A 113 10.51 5.57 8.44
N SER A 114 10.16 5.71 9.71
CA SER A 114 8.79 5.49 10.18
C SER A 114 7.98 6.71 9.76
N TYR A 115 7.18 6.58 8.70
CA TYR A 115 6.32 7.68 8.27
C TYR A 115 5.14 7.81 9.23
N ASP A 116 4.98 8.99 9.84
CA ASP A 116 3.86 9.33 10.73
C ASP A 116 3.02 10.51 10.14
N GLY A 117 3.11 10.78 8.83
CA GLY A 117 2.45 11.91 8.13
C GLY A 117 1.57 11.54 6.90
N PRO A 118 1.16 12.52 6.06
CA PRO A 118 0.32 12.33 4.87
C PRO A 118 1.04 11.62 3.74
N ILE A 119 0.60 10.43 3.34
CA ILE A 119 1.28 9.62 2.31
C ILE A 119 1.50 10.44 1.03
N SER A 120 2.74 10.84 0.77
CA SER A 120 3.15 11.50 -0.48
C SER A 120 3.63 10.47 -1.50
N THR A 121 3.17 10.60 -2.74
CA THR A 121 3.47 9.70 -3.86
C THR A 121 4.97 9.53 -4.13
N GLY A 122 5.79 10.52 -3.78
CA GLY A 122 7.26 10.48 -3.95
C GLY A 122 8.00 9.60 -2.94
N THR A 123 7.33 9.06 -1.92
CA THR A 123 8.00 8.29 -0.84
C THR A 123 8.12 6.80 -1.19
N TYR A 124 7.31 6.27 -2.10
CA TYR A 124 7.22 4.84 -2.42
C TYR A 124 8.40 4.27 -3.23
N THR A 125 9.45 5.06 -3.46
CA THR A 125 10.52 4.78 -4.42
C THR A 125 11.79 4.23 -3.86
N LYS A 126 11.90 4.21 -2.54
CA LYS A 126 13.01 3.55 -1.88
C LYS A 126 12.73 2.07 -1.79
N THR A 127 13.73 1.25 -2.10
CA THR A 127 13.68 -0.21 -1.92
C THR A 127 13.16 -0.53 -0.52
N GLY A 128 11.97 -1.11 -0.44
CA GLY A 128 11.37 -1.49 0.82
C GLY A 128 11.93 -2.82 1.31
N VAL A 129 12.39 -2.88 2.56
CA VAL A 129 12.81 -4.10 3.24
C VAL A 129 11.75 -4.44 4.30
N PHE A 130 10.90 -5.42 3.98
CA PHE A 130 9.80 -5.84 4.87
C PHE A 130 10.30 -6.25 6.26
N GLU A 131 11.42 -6.97 6.33
CA GLU A 131 12.05 -7.42 7.58
C GLU A 131 12.40 -6.26 8.53
N GLN A 132 12.91 -5.14 8.01
CA GLN A 132 13.22 -3.97 8.84
C GLN A 132 11.95 -3.31 9.40
N ALA A 133 10.86 -3.28 8.63
CA ALA A 133 9.59 -2.76 9.11
C ALA A 133 8.98 -3.65 10.20
N VAL A 134 9.11 -4.97 10.05
CA VAL A 134 8.75 -5.95 11.08
C VAL A 134 9.54 -5.70 12.36
N GLY A 135 10.87 -5.56 12.28
CA GLY A 135 11.70 -5.31 13.46
C GLY A 135 11.29 -4.06 14.24
N ARG A 136 11.04 -2.94 13.54
CA ARG A 136 10.56 -1.69 14.17
C ARG A 136 9.20 -1.86 14.86
N LEU A 137 8.30 -2.65 14.28
CA LEU A 137 6.99 -2.91 14.86
C LEU A 137 7.08 -3.83 16.07
N THR A 138 7.93 -4.86 16.01
CA THR A 138 8.18 -5.77 17.14
C THR A 138 8.77 -5.06 18.34
N GLU A 139 9.69 -4.11 18.13
CA GLU A 139 10.23 -3.27 19.22
C GLU A 139 9.16 -2.36 19.84
N ARG A 140 8.27 -1.80 19.02
CA ARG A 140 7.24 -0.84 19.48
C ARG A 140 6.04 -1.53 20.10
N LEU A 141 5.68 -2.71 19.61
CA LEU A 141 4.50 -3.49 19.98
C LEU A 141 4.93 -4.93 20.33
N PRO A 142 5.58 -5.14 21.49
CA PRO A 142 6.08 -6.45 21.88
C PRO A 142 4.96 -7.46 22.16
N GLU A 143 3.75 -7.00 22.45
CA GLU A 143 2.56 -7.81 22.67
C GLU A 143 1.49 -7.45 21.63
N CYS A 144 1.59 -8.03 20.44
CA CYS A 144 0.57 -7.86 19.40
C CYS A 144 0.29 -9.16 18.65
N ALA A 145 -0.91 -9.25 18.07
CA ALA A 145 -1.26 -10.27 17.09
C ALA A 145 -0.97 -9.75 15.68
N TRP A 146 -0.37 -10.60 14.86
CA TRP A 146 -0.12 -10.34 13.45
C TRP A 146 -1.17 -11.03 12.62
N LEU A 147 -1.97 -10.27 11.87
CA LEU A 147 -2.98 -10.81 10.96
C LEU A 147 -2.59 -10.51 9.52
N GLU A 148 -2.33 -11.56 8.74
CA GLU A 148 -2.17 -11.43 7.31
C GLU A 148 -3.54 -11.40 6.62
N ALA A 149 -3.83 -10.27 5.97
CA ALA A 149 -4.95 -10.14 5.04
C ALA A 149 -4.47 -10.43 3.62
N GLY A 150 -4.46 -11.70 3.19
CA GLY A 150 -3.85 -12.07 1.91
C GLY A 150 -4.08 -13.50 1.45
N HIS A 151 -3.09 -14.03 0.73
CA HIS A 151 -3.11 -15.38 0.16
C HIS A 151 -1.77 -16.09 0.42
N GLY A 152 -1.44 -16.28 1.70
CA GLY A 152 -0.26 -17.05 2.12
C GLY A 152 1.06 -16.49 1.57
N SER A 153 1.37 -15.25 1.91
CA SER A 153 2.57 -14.56 1.46
C SER A 153 3.83 -14.98 2.24
N SER A 154 4.99 -14.70 1.63
CA SER A 154 6.30 -14.82 2.28
C SER A 154 6.46 -13.91 3.50
N ALA A 155 5.58 -12.90 3.68
CA ALA A 155 5.59 -12.00 4.81
C ALA A 155 5.39 -12.75 6.15
N VAL A 156 4.51 -13.76 6.17
CA VAL A 156 4.27 -14.57 7.37
C VAL A 156 5.49 -15.42 7.71
N GLN A 157 6.23 -15.90 6.71
CA GLN A 157 7.46 -16.63 6.96
C GLN A 157 8.54 -15.73 7.56
N ILE A 158 8.69 -14.50 7.03
CA ILE A 158 9.61 -13.50 7.59
C ILE A 158 9.25 -13.18 9.05
N LEU A 159 7.95 -13.03 9.36
CA LEU A 159 7.49 -12.86 10.74
C LEU A 159 7.90 -14.05 11.63
N ARG A 160 7.66 -15.29 11.19
CA ARG A 160 8.06 -16.48 11.95
C ARG A 160 9.57 -16.58 12.15
N ASP A 161 10.35 -16.23 11.12
CA ASP A 161 11.80 -16.26 11.17
C ASP A 161 12.33 -15.20 12.15
N PHE A 162 11.68 -14.02 12.21
CA PHE A 162 12.04 -12.93 13.14
C PHE A 162 11.71 -13.26 14.61
N HIS A 163 10.56 -13.89 14.85
CA HIS A 163 10.09 -14.21 16.21
C HIS A 163 10.57 -15.58 16.74
N GLY A 164 11.10 -16.43 15.85
CA GLY A 164 11.43 -17.82 16.15
C GLY A 164 10.19 -18.68 16.45
N THR A 165 10.40 -19.97 16.66
CA THR A 165 9.32 -20.94 16.99
C THR A 165 8.77 -20.81 18.41
N SER A 166 9.32 -19.91 19.24
CA SER A 166 9.05 -19.81 20.67
C SER A 166 8.22 -18.59 21.09
N ALA A 167 7.83 -17.72 20.15
CA ALA A 167 7.13 -16.50 20.54
C ALA A 167 5.64 -16.77 20.81
N GLU A 168 5.19 -16.35 22.00
CA GLU A 168 3.79 -16.26 22.44
C GLU A 168 2.94 -15.32 21.56
N GLN A 169 3.49 -14.78 20.47
CA GLN A 169 2.80 -13.89 19.55
C GLN A 169 1.93 -14.66 18.57
N GLN A 170 0.65 -14.26 18.50
CA GLN A 170 -0.33 -14.87 17.63
C GLN A 170 -0.15 -14.38 16.19
N ILE A 171 0.52 -15.17 15.35
CA ILE A 171 0.62 -14.91 13.90
C ILE A 171 -0.44 -15.72 13.18
N VAL A 172 -1.37 -15.03 12.53
CA VAL A 172 -2.50 -15.62 11.82
C VAL A 172 -2.41 -15.29 10.33
N SER A 173 -2.44 -16.33 9.50
CA SER A 173 -2.56 -16.20 8.05
C SER A 173 -3.94 -16.66 7.62
N LEU A 174 -4.71 -15.79 6.95
CA LEU A 174 -5.97 -16.19 6.32
C LEU A 174 -5.82 -16.23 4.81
N GLN A 175 -6.24 -17.35 4.21
CA GLN A 175 -6.44 -17.43 2.77
C GLN A 175 -7.89 -17.09 2.44
N LEU A 176 -8.10 -15.83 2.06
CA LEU A 176 -9.44 -15.26 1.80
C LEU A 176 -10.16 -15.84 0.57
N THR A 177 -9.49 -16.69 -0.22
CA THR A 177 -10.04 -17.28 -1.45
C THR A 177 -10.46 -18.75 -1.26
N THR A 178 -10.44 -19.26 -0.03
CA THR A 178 -10.80 -20.66 0.24
C THR A 178 -12.33 -20.82 0.38
N PRO A 179 -12.90 -21.95 -0.06
CA PRO A 179 -14.35 -22.18 0.02
C PRO A 179 -14.87 -22.28 1.46
N ASN A 180 -13.99 -22.50 2.44
CA ASN A 180 -14.33 -22.62 3.86
C ASN A 180 -14.09 -21.33 4.67
N LEU A 181 -14.01 -20.17 3.99
CA LEU A 181 -13.64 -18.90 4.59
C LEU A 181 -14.48 -18.52 5.82
N MET A 182 -15.79 -18.74 5.77
CA MET A 182 -16.67 -18.37 6.89
C MET A 182 -16.36 -19.17 8.17
N CYS A 183 -16.04 -20.46 8.04
CA CYS A 183 -15.65 -21.28 9.18
C CYS A 183 -14.31 -20.81 9.75
N LEU A 184 -13.33 -20.54 8.88
CA LEU A 184 -12.02 -20.02 9.27
C LEU A 184 -12.13 -18.65 9.97
N LEU A 185 -12.96 -17.74 9.45
CA LEU A 185 -13.22 -16.45 10.07
C LEU A 185 -13.92 -16.60 11.43
N SER A 186 -14.90 -17.50 11.54
CA SER A 186 -15.58 -17.74 12.82
C SER A 186 -14.64 -18.33 13.87
N GLY A 187 -13.79 -19.28 13.48
CA GLY A 187 -12.77 -19.88 14.34
C GLY A 187 -11.77 -18.84 14.81
N LEU A 188 -11.18 -18.07 13.87
CA LEU A 188 -10.27 -16.98 14.20
C LEU A 188 -10.91 -15.95 15.14
N THR A 189 -12.15 -15.57 14.87
CA THR A 189 -12.86 -14.59 15.71
C THR A 189 -12.99 -15.13 17.14
N ALA A 190 -13.35 -16.40 17.30
CA ALA A 190 -13.42 -17.03 18.61
C ALA A 190 -12.05 -17.10 19.30
N ASP A 191 -10.99 -17.43 18.55
CA ASP A 191 -9.62 -17.48 19.08
C ASP A 191 -9.15 -16.10 19.56
N LEU A 192 -9.40 -15.04 18.78
CA LEU A 192 -9.08 -13.66 19.18
C LEU A 192 -9.87 -13.23 20.42
N CYS A 193 -11.16 -13.56 20.51
CA CYS A 193 -11.96 -13.30 21.72
C CYS A 193 -11.36 -14.01 22.95
N ASN A 194 -10.93 -15.26 22.79
CA ASN A 194 -10.31 -16.05 23.86
C ASN A 194 -8.93 -15.49 24.28
N SER A 195 -8.23 -14.82 23.36
CA SER A 195 -6.97 -14.11 23.62
C SER A 195 -7.16 -12.69 24.18
N ASN A 196 -8.33 -12.39 24.77
CA ASN A 196 -8.68 -11.10 25.40
C ASN A 196 -8.78 -9.89 24.44
N TYR A 197 -8.87 -10.11 23.12
CA TYR A 197 -9.18 -9.01 22.20
C TYR A 197 -10.66 -8.64 22.29
N GLN A 198 -10.94 -7.32 22.39
CA GLN A 198 -12.31 -6.83 22.45
C GLN A 198 -13.03 -7.07 21.13
N PHE A 199 -14.14 -7.80 21.20
CA PHE A 199 -14.96 -8.14 20.04
C PHE A 199 -16.23 -7.29 19.97
N HIS A 200 -16.42 -6.64 18.83
CA HIS A 200 -17.63 -5.87 18.54
C HIS A 200 -18.52 -6.63 17.54
N SER A 201 -19.48 -7.39 18.06
CA SER A 201 -20.40 -8.21 17.26
C SER A 201 -21.30 -7.41 16.29
N GLY A 202 -21.57 -6.14 16.59
CA GLY A 202 -22.45 -5.26 15.80
C GLY A 202 -21.93 -4.92 14.39
N GLY A 203 -20.64 -5.19 14.10
CA GLY A 203 -20.10 -5.11 12.74
C GLY A 203 -20.55 -6.25 11.84
N PHE A 204 -20.56 -7.48 12.37
CA PHE A 204 -20.96 -8.70 11.66
C PHE A 204 -22.46 -8.76 11.42
N GLN A 205 -23.23 -8.31 12.42
CA GLN A 205 -24.70 -8.37 12.37
C GLN A 205 -25.31 -7.40 11.35
N ARG A 206 -24.65 -6.28 11.03
CA ARG A 206 -25.18 -5.30 10.06
C ARG A 206 -25.30 -5.84 8.64
N ALA A 207 -24.48 -6.82 8.27
CA ALA A 207 -24.51 -7.43 6.94
C ALA A 207 -25.65 -8.44 6.77
N GLN A 208 -26.15 -9.04 7.85
CA GLN A 208 -27.27 -10.00 7.83
C GLN A 208 -28.51 -9.40 8.49
N LYS A 209 -29.56 -9.14 7.71
CA LYS A 209 -30.87 -8.76 8.23
C LYS A 209 -31.61 -10.02 8.71
N GLY A 210 -32.32 -9.96 9.83
CA GLY A 210 -33.25 -11.01 10.26
C GLY A 210 -32.90 -11.77 11.54
N TYR A 211 -31.98 -11.28 12.38
CA TYR A 211 -31.76 -11.86 13.71
C TYR A 211 -32.98 -11.61 14.62
N ILE A 212 -33.32 -12.62 15.41
CA ILE A 212 -34.38 -12.57 16.43
C ILE A 212 -33.69 -12.58 17.79
N LEU A 213 -34.13 -11.73 18.71
CA LEU A 213 -33.67 -11.75 20.09
C LEU A 213 -34.15 -13.03 20.77
N LEU A 214 -33.23 -13.84 21.26
CA LEU A 214 -33.52 -15.06 22.02
C LEU A 214 -33.34 -14.79 23.50
N MET A 215 -34.27 -15.29 24.34
CA MET A 215 -34.06 -15.32 25.78
C MET A 215 -33.13 -16.48 26.13
N LEU A 216 -31.95 -16.15 26.62
CA LEU A 216 -30.95 -17.13 27.05
C LEU A 216 -31.10 -17.41 28.57
N PRO A 217 -30.64 -18.58 29.04
CA PRO A 217 -30.59 -18.86 30.47
C PRO A 217 -29.85 -17.75 31.23
N PRO A 218 -30.27 -17.41 32.46
CA PRO A 218 -29.54 -16.48 33.29
C PRO A 218 -28.14 -17.03 33.63
N TYR A 219 -27.22 -16.11 33.95
CA TYR A 219 -25.83 -16.39 34.32
C TYR A 219 -25.73 -17.23 35.59
#